data_AF-A0A4Q2LSU7-F1
#
_entry.id   AF-A0A4Q2LSU7-F1
#
_cell.length_a   1.000
_cell.length_b   1.000
_cell.length_c   1.000
_cell.angle_alpha   90.00
_cell.angle_beta   90.00
_cell.angle_gamma   90.00
#
_symmetry.space_group_name_H-M   'P 1'
#
loop_
_entity.id
_entity.type
_entity.pdbx_description
1 polymer ?
#
loop_
_entity_poly.entity_id
_entity_poly.type
_entity_poly.pdbx_seq_one_letter_code
_entity_poly.pdbx_strand_id
1 'polypeptide(L)'
;MSIRNKLGLFISVAVALMLVTSGCASKEKTDEEKIKELFSSLADQKDAADTDKPPTVESQLRQINSFITASVWNEAFVNIGWYAKSGTDSTGQQLDMEFTIERLGQAMEKKAEYDAYIQGLDAEYDSVKQVWSKLSNETDNLYRQLKENPPQANDGSYVFETGLFKQYSQAFADDIRALTQK
;
A
#
# COMPACT_ATOMS: atom_id res chain seq x y z
N MET A 1 -42.40 48.46 15.90
CA MET A 1 -42.69 48.65 14.46
C MET A 1 -41.65 47.79 13.72
N SER A 2 -41.89 46.50 13.50
CA SER A 2 -42.53 45.90 12.29
C SER A 2 -41.79 46.32 11.01
N ILE A 3 -41.31 45.47 10.11
CA ILE A 3 -41.89 44.22 9.54
C ILE A 3 -40.77 43.34 8.96
N ARG A 4 -40.88 42.01 9.17
CA ARG A 4 -40.18 40.94 8.42
C ARG A 4 -40.88 40.70 7.08
N ASN A 5 -40.15 40.49 5.99
CA ASN A 5 -40.66 39.88 4.74
C ASN A 5 -39.51 39.15 4.04
N LYS A 6 -39.64 38.06 3.29
CA LYS A 6 -40.62 36.96 3.11
C LYS A 6 -39.94 36.10 2.01
N LEU A 7 -39.58 34.85 2.29
CA LEU A 7 -39.20 33.84 1.30
C LEU A 7 -40.42 32.88 1.26
N GLY A 8 -41.24 32.82 0.21
CA GLY A 8 -40.92 32.37 -1.15
C GLY A 8 -41.11 30.84 -1.20
N LEU A 9 -42.34 30.34 -1.05
CA LEU A 9 -43.22 29.81 -2.12
C LEU A 9 -43.22 28.26 -2.12
N PHE A 10 -44.25 27.67 -1.50
CA PHE A 10 -44.56 26.23 -1.60
C PHE A 10 -45.39 25.99 -2.86
N ILE A 11 -44.92 25.12 -3.76
CA ILE A 11 -45.75 24.54 -4.82
C ILE A 11 -45.87 23.05 -4.54
N SER A 12 -47.07 22.68 -4.10
CA SER A 12 -47.57 21.32 -4.05
C SER A 12 -47.87 20.82 -5.47
N VAL A 13 -47.34 19.65 -5.83
CA VAL A 13 -47.91 18.81 -6.89
C VAL A 13 -48.04 17.40 -6.32
N ALA A 14 -49.28 16.94 -6.22
CA ALA A 14 -49.63 15.55 -5.96
C ALA A 14 -49.84 14.85 -7.31
N VAL A 15 -49.23 13.68 -7.50
CA VAL A 15 -49.71 12.66 -8.44
C VAL A 15 -49.54 11.30 -7.76
N ALA A 16 -50.68 10.63 -7.59
CA ALA A 16 -50.82 9.28 -7.07
C ALA A 16 -50.43 8.24 -8.11
N LEU A 17 -50.02 7.03 -7.68
CA LEU A 17 -50.73 5.75 -7.87
C LEU A 17 -49.82 4.57 -7.46
N MET A 18 -50.34 3.65 -6.64
CA MET A 18 -49.69 2.39 -6.29
C MET A 18 -49.57 1.46 -7.50
N LEU A 19 -48.44 0.74 -7.63
CA LEU A 19 -48.39 -0.64 -8.14
C LEU A 19 -47.17 -1.36 -7.52
N VAL A 20 -47.43 -2.49 -6.87
CA VAL A 20 -46.49 -3.40 -6.21
C VAL A 20 -45.70 -4.19 -7.27
N THR A 21 -44.37 -4.31 -7.15
CA THR A 21 -43.63 -5.56 -7.47
C THR A 21 -42.22 -5.57 -6.84
N SER A 22 -41.92 -6.67 -6.15
CA SER A 22 -40.62 -7.37 -5.99
C SER A 22 -39.32 -6.61 -5.64
N GLY A 23 -38.89 -6.77 -4.37
CA GLY A 23 -37.54 -7.20 -3.98
C GLY A 23 -36.30 -6.46 -4.49
N CYS A 24 -35.68 -5.65 -3.60
CA CYS A 24 -34.31 -5.81 -3.09
C CYS A 24 -33.92 -4.56 -2.31
N ALA A 25 -33.66 -4.72 -1.01
CA ALA A 25 -33.04 -3.70 -0.19
C ALA A 25 -31.60 -3.48 -0.67
N SER A 26 -31.32 -2.34 -1.31
CA SER A 26 -29.94 -1.91 -1.52
C SER A 26 -29.43 -1.32 -0.22
N LYS A 27 -28.59 -2.08 0.50
CA LYS A 27 -27.79 -1.57 1.60
C LYS A 27 -26.81 -0.55 1.02
N GLU A 28 -26.83 0.67 1.56
CA GLU A 28 -25.78 1.65 1.34
C GLU A 28 -24.49 1.08 1.95
N LYS A 29 -23.48 0.85 1.12
CA LYS A 29 -22.19 0.29 1.55
C LYS A 29 -21.44 1.33 2.39
N THR A 30 -20.78 0.87 3.46
CA THR A 30 -19.94 1.73 4.30
C THR A 30 -18.67 2.17 3.55
N ASP A 31 -18.05 3.26 4.00
CA ASP A 31 -16.86 3.79 3.32
C ASP A 31 -15.69 2.79 3.32
N GLU A 32 -15.61 1.93 4.34
CA GLU A 32 -14.66 0.81 4.39
C GLU A 32 -14.92 -0.24 3.28
N GLU A 33 -16.19 -0.52 2.96
CA GLU A 33 -16.56 -1.43 1.87
C GLU A 33 -16.30 -0.80 0.49
N LYS A 34 -16.54 0.51 0.34
CA LYS A 34 -16.23 1.25 -0.90
C LYS A 34 -14.72 1.29 -1.15
N ILE A 35 -13.93 1.46 -0.09
CA ILE A 35 -12.46 1.43 -0.16
C ILE A 35 -11.98 0.03 -0.55
N LYS A 36 -12.54 -1.04 0.03
CA LYS A 36 -12.24 -2.43 -0.39
C LYS A 36 -12.60 -2.68 -1.86
N GLU A 37 -13.73 -2.17 -2.33
CA GLU A 37 -14.18 -2.28 -3.73
C GLU A 37 -13.29 -1.50 -4.70
N LEU A 38 -12.81 -0.31 -4.31
CA LEU A 38 -11.79 0.47 -5.03
C LEU A 38 -10.44 -0.25 -5.09
N PHE A 39 -10.05 -0.96 -4.03
CA PHE A 39 -8.79 -1.72 -4.05
C PHE A 39 -8.87 -3.01 -4.86
N SER A 40 -10.01 -3.69 -4.86
CA SER A 40 -10.24 -4.83 -5.76
C SER A 40 -10.15 -4.40 -7.23
N SER A 41 -10.70 -3.24 -7.59
CA SER A 41 -10.63 -2.74 -8.97
C SER A 41 -9.22 -2.27 -9.39
N LEU A 42 -8.38 -1.82 -8.43
CA LEU A 42 -6.96 -1.53 -8.66
C LEU A 42 -6.11 -2.80 -8.80
N ALA A 43 -6.48 -3.89 -8.12
CA ALA A 43 -5.84 -5.19 -8.29
C ALA A 43 -6.19 -5.87 -9.63
N ASP A 44 -7.35 -5.54 -10.21
CA ASP A 44 -7.83 -6.05 -11.50
C ASP A 44 -7.25 -5.32 -12.73
N GLN A 45 -6.52 -4.21 -12.57
CA GLN A 45 -5.69 -3.65 -13.64
C GLN A 45 -4.37 -4.42 -13.77
N LYS A 46 -4.48 -5.73 -14.03
CA LYS A 46 -3.39 -6.56 -14.51
C LYS A 46 -3.46 -6.53 -16.03
N ASP A 47 -2.47 -5.93 -16.67
CA ASP A 47 -2.32 -5.98 -18.13
C ASP A 47 -2.55 -7.41 -18.62
N ALA A 48 -3.50 -7.55 -19.54
CA ALA A 48 -3.82 -8.82 -20.17
C ALA A 48 -2.63 -9.28 -21.03
N ALA A 49 -1.75 -10.08 -20.44
CA ALA A 49 -0.70 -10.80 -21.13
C ALA A 49 -0.74 -12.27 -20.70
N ASP A 50 -1.43 -13.07 -21.50
CA ASP A 50 -1.26 -14.51 -21.77
C ASP A 50 -0.81 -15.38 -20.56
N THR A 51 -1.77 -15.92 -19.80
CA THR A 51 -1.48 -16.74 -18.61
C THR A 51 -2.20 -18.09 -18.60
N ASP A 52 -1.70 -19.05 -19.39
CA ASP A 52 -2.03 -20.47 -19.19
C ASP A 52 -0.90 -21.25 -18.48
N LYS A 53 0.20 -20.60 -18.07
CA LYS A 53 1.29 -21.21 -17.31
C LYS A 53 1.38 -20.66 -15.88
N PRO A 54 1.61 -21.52 -14.87
CA PRO A 54 1.89 -21.05 -13.51
C PRO A 54 3.15 -20.15 -13.51
N PRO A 55 3.21 -19.14 -12.63
CA PRO A 55 4.36 -18.25 -12.56
C PRO A 55 5.64 -19.03 -12.23
N THR A 56 6.74 -18.73 -12.92
CA THR A 56 8.06 -19.28 -12.58
C THR A 56 8.57 -18.67 -11.28
N VAL A 57 9.55 -19.32 -10.64
CA VAL A 57 10.19 -18.80 -9.42
C VAL A 57 10.79 -17.42 -9.66
N GLU A 58 11.48 -17.21 -10.78
CA GLU A 58 12.11 -15.93 -11.12
C GLU A 58 11.06 -14.85 -11.38
N SER A 59 9.92 -15.20 -12.00
CA SER A 59 8.80 -14.27 -12.16
C SER A 59 8.23 -13.84 -10.82
N GLN A 60 8.15 -14.76 -9.87
CA GLN A 60 7.65 -14.46 -8.54
C GLN A 60 8.65 -13.65 -7.72
N LEU A 61 9.94 -13.97 -7.78
CA LEU A 61 11.00 -13.17 -7.18
C LEU A 61 11.01 -11.73 -7.73
N ARG A 62 10.82 -11.53 -9.04
CA ARG A 62 10.66 -10.19 -9.62
C ARG A 62 9.46 -9.44 -9.06
N GLN A 63 8.32 -10.11 -8.89
CA GLN A 63 7.14 -9.50 -8.26
C GLN A 63 7.42 -9.11 -6.81
N ILE A 64 8.13 -9.94 -6.05
CA ILE A 64 8.52 -9.63 -4.67
C ILE A 64 9.45 -8.42 -4.63
N ASN A 65 10.44 -8.35 -5.53
CA ASN A 65 11.32 -7.19 -5.64
C ASN A 65 10.56 -5.90 -5.98
N SER A 66 9.62 -5.97 -6.92
CA SER A 66 8.73 -4.84 -7.24
C SER A 66 7.88 -4.42 -6.06
N PHE A 67 7.34 -5.39 -5.30
CA PHE A 67 6.58 -5.13 -4.08
C PHE A 67 7.40 -4.39 -3.02
N ILE A 68 8.62 -4.86 -2.71
CA ILE A 68 9.49 -4.16 -1.74
C ILE A 68 9.82 -2.75 -2.23
N THR A 69 10.12 -2.59 -3.53
CA THR A 69 10.48 -1.29 -4.09
C THR A 69 9.30 -0.31 -4.08
N ALA A 70 8.11 -0.77 -4.51
CA ALA A 70 6.95 0.10 -4.59
C ALA A 70 6.37 0.35 -3.19
N SER A 71 5.90 -0.70 -2.52
CA SER A 71 5.06 -0.56 -1.32
C SER A 71 5.87 -0.21 -0.06
N VAL A 72 7.07 -0.77 0.10
CA VAL A 72 7.86 -0.58 1.32
C VAL A 72 8.81 0.60 1.16
N TRP A 73 9.56 0.66 0.06
CA TRP A 73 10.53 1.72 -0.14
C TRP A 73 9.87 3.04 -0.56
N ASN A 74 9.21 3.08 -1.72
CA ASN A 74 8.70 4.33 -2.28
C ASN A 74 7.51 4.89 -1.49
N GLU A 75 6.47 4.08 -1.28
CA GLU A 75 5.23 4.54 -0.65
C GLU A 75 5.38 4.81 0.85
N ALA A 76 6.33 4.14 1.53
CA ALA A 76 6.56 4.32 2.96
C ALA A 76 7.92 4.95 3.27
N PHE A 77 9.02 4.20 3.25
CA PHE A 77 10.28 4.66 3.86
C PHE A 77 10.84 5.96 3.25
N VAL A 78 10.72 6.14 1.94
CA VAL A 78 11.11 7.40 1.27
C VAL A 78 10.22 8.55 1.70
N ASN A 79 8.90 8.39 1.64
CA ASN A 79 7.94 9.42 2.01
C ASN A 79 8.05 9.82 3.49
N ILE A 80 8.23 8.84 4.38
CA ILE A 80 8.40 9.07 5.81
C ILE A 80 9.70 9.83 6.10
N GLY A 81 10.81 9.47 5.43
CA GLY A 81 12.07 10.19 5.56
C GLY A 81 12.00 11.65 5.09
N TRP A 82 11.22 11.92 4.03
CA TRP A 82 10.92 13.28 3.59
C TRP A 82 10.04 14.03 4.59
N TYR A 83 8.97 13.39 5.07
CA TYR A 83 8.03 14.00 6.00
C TYR A 83 8.68 14.47 7.29
N ALA A 84 9.58 13.65 7.85
CA ALA A 84 10.36 14.05 9.03
C ALA A 84 11.10 15.38 8.78
N LYS A 85 11.65 15.59 7.58
CA LYS A 85 12.46 16.78 7.28
C LYS A 85 11.65 17.98 6.80
N SER A 86 10.64 17.78 5.97
CA SER A 86 9.91 18.86 5.27
C SER A 86 8.42 18.94 5.61
N GLY A 87 7.89 17.99 6.39
CA GLY A 87 6.46 17.88 6.66
C GLY A 87 5.61 17.45 5.46
N THR A 88 6.23 17.05 4.35
CA THR A 88 5.59 16.62 3.10
C THR A 88 6.10 15.25 2.67
N ASP A 89 5.41 14.62 1.73
CA ASP A 89 5.96 13.45 1.04
C ASP A 89 7.17 13.82 0.17
N SER A 90 7.73 12.82 -0.51
CA SER A 90 8.90 12.97 -1.39
C SER A 90 8.66 13.81 -2.65
N THR A 91 7.41 14.14 -2.96
CA THR A 91 7.00 14.97 -4.09
C THR A 91 6.55 16.37 -3.68
N GLY A 92 6.58 16.67 -2.37
CA GLY A 92 6.16 17.95 -1.80
C GLY A 92 4.66 18.05 -1.50
N GLN A 93 3.92 16.94 -1.56
CA GLN A 93 2.49 16.89 -1.23
C GLN A 93 2.26 16.63 0.26
N GLN A 94 1.03 16.90 0.71
CA GLN A 94 0.61 16.56 2.07
C GLN A 94 0.66 15.05 2.26
N LEU A 95 1.25 14.60 3.38
CA LEU A 95 1.31 13.20 3.78
C LEU A 95 0.57 13.02 5.10
N ASP A 96 -0.32 12.02 5.15
CA ASP A 96 -0.91 11.53 6.39
C ASP A 96 -0.02 10.41 6.95
N MET A 97 0.73 10.72 8.02
CA MET A 97 1.69 9.80 8.61
C MET A 97 1.02 8.58 9.24
N GLU A 98 -0.14 8.76 9.88
CA GLU A 98 -0.86 7.66 10.53
C GLU A 98 -1.36 6.67 9.47
N PHE A 99 -2.00 7.19 8.42
CA PHE A 99 -2.44 6.39 7.28
C PHE A 99 -1.25 5.72 6.56
N THR A 100 -0.13 6.41 6.40
CA THR A 100 1.07 5.84 5.77
C THR A 100 1.62 4.65 6.57
N ILE A 101 1.70 4.77 7.90
CA ILE A 101 2.13 3.67 8.78
C ILE A 101 1.12 2.52 8.78
N GLU A 102 -0.19 2.80 8.71
CA GLU A 102 -1.23 1.78 8.56
C GLU A 102 -1.06 0.99 7.26
N ARG A 103 -0.86 1.68 6.14
CA ARG A 103 -0.61 1.07 4.82
C ARG A 103 0.68 0.25 4.79
N LEU A 104 1.74 0.74 5.45
CA LEU A 104 2.95 -0.04 5.65
C LEU A 104 2.65 -1.32 6.45
N GLY A 105 1.82 -1.25 7.51
CA GLY A 105 1.38 -2.43 8.27
C GLY A 105 0.73 -3.50 7.40
N GLN A 106 -0.15 -3.12 6.47
CA GLN A 106 -0.74 -4.04 5.49
C GLN A 106 0.31 -4.65 4.55
N ALA A 107 1.31 -3.86 4.13
CA ALA A 107 2.43 -4.38 3.37
C ALA A 107 3.25 -5.39 4.19
N MET A 108 3.43 -5.17 5.50
CA MET A 108 4.13 -6.13 6.37
C MET A 108 3.41 -7.48 6.47
N GLU A 109 2.08 -7.49 6.47
CA GLU A 109 1.29 -8.73 6.39
C GLU A 109 1.58 -9.49 5.09
N LYS A 110 1.58 -8.79 3.95
CA LYS A 110 1.91 -9.39 2.64
C LYS A 110 3.36 -9.89 2.59
N LYS A 111 4.30 -9.15 3.17
CA LYS A 111 5.70 -9.52 3.27
C LYS A 111 5.87 -10.87 3.98
N ALA A 112 5.07 -11.17 5.01
CA ALA A 112 5.14 -12.45 5.70
C ALA A 112 4.84 -13.66 4.78
N GLU A 113 3.94 -13.50 3.81
CA GLU A 113 3.72 -14.52 2.77
C GLU A 113 4.95 -14.72 1.88
N TYR A 114 5.65 -13.63 1.56
CA TYR A 114 6.90 -13.68 0.78
C TYR A 114 8.08 -14.23 1.58
N ASP A 115 8.13 -13.98 2.89
CA ASP A 115 9.07 -14.62 3.80
C ASP A 115 8.90 -16.15 3.73
N ALA A 116 7.68 -16.65 3.85
CA ALA A 116 7.39 -18.07 3.75
C ALA A 116 7.74 -18.64 2.35
N TYR A 117 7.36 -17.93 1.29
CA TYR A 117 7.65 -18.33 -0.08
C TYR A 117 9.15 -18.46 -0.34
N ILE A 118 9.93 -17.43 -0.01
CA ILE A 118 11.37 -17.40 -0.29
C ILE A 118 12.11 -18.46 0.52
N GLN A 119 11.76 -18.67 1.80
CA GLN A 119 12.38 -19.72 2.61
C GLN A 119 12.06 -21.14 2.10
N GLY A 120 10.94 -21.31 1.40
CA GLY A 120 10.54 -22.56 0.76
C GLY A 120 11.22 -22.86 -0.58
N LEU A 121 12.04 -21.95 -1.12
CA LEU A 121 12.72 -22.17 -2.39
C LEU A 121 13.86 -23.20 -2.28
N ASP A 122 14.13 -23.89 -3.38
CA ASP A 122 15.19 -24.89 -3.49
C ASP A 122 16.60 -24.30 -3.26
N ALA A 123 17.59 -25.18 -3.08
CA ALA A 123 18.97 -24.81 -2.74
C ALA A 123 19.66 -23.94 -3.80
N GLU A 124 19.22 -23.99 -5.06
CA GLU A 124 19.77 -23.13 -6.11
C GLU A 124 19.51 -21.63 -5.85
N TYR A 125 18.55 -21.29 -4.98
CA TYR A 125 18.20 -19.93 -4.57
C TYR A 125 18.80 -19.53 -3.20
N ASP A 126 19.80 -20.25 -2.68
CA ASP A 126 20.38 -19.98 -1.35
C ASP A 126 20.93 -18.55 -1.21
N SER A 127 21.55 -17.97 -2.25
CA SER A 127 22.00 -16.57 -2.21
C SER A 127 20.83 -15.61 -2.01
N VAL A 128 19.76 -15.80 -2.80
CA VAL A 128 18.53 -15.00 -2.73
C VAL A 128 17.92 -15.09 -1.34
N LYS A 129 17.85 -16.30 -0.76
CA LYS A 129 17.34 -16.54 0.61
C LYS A 129 18.15 -15.79 1.67
N GLN A 130 19.48 -15.81 1.57
CA GLN A 130 20.36 -15.13 2.52
C GLN A 130 20.20 -13.61 2.47
N VAL A 131 20.14 -13.02 1.27
CA VAL A 131 19.95 -11.57 1.10
C VAL A 131 18.54 -11.17 1.54
N TRP A 132 17.52 -11.94 1.16
CA TRP A 132 16.14 -11.71 1.59
C TRP A 132 16.00 -11.71 3.11
N SER A 133 16.61 -12.66 3.83
CA SER A 133 16.56 -12.68 5.29
C SER A 133 17.09 -11.39 5.92
N LYS A 134 18.17 -10.81 5.38
CA LYS A 134 18.72 -9.53 5.86
C LYS A 134 17.78 -8.36 5.55
N LEU A 135 17.29 -8.30 4.32
CA LEU A 135 16.34 -7.27 3.87
C LEU A 135 15.05 -7.31 4.70
N SER A 136 14.52 -8.52 4.90
CA SER A 136 13.28 -8.79 5.63
C SER A 136 13.40 -8.34 7.09
N ASN A 137 14.45 -8.78 7.80
CA ASN A 137 14.71 -8.39 9.19
C ASN A 137 14.91 -6.88 9.34
N GLU A 138 15.61 -6.24 8.40
CA GLU A 138 15.81 -4.79 8.45
C GLU A 138 14.51 -4.03 8.19
N THR A 139 13.66 -4.55 7.32
CA THR A 139 12.30 -3.99 7.11
C THR A 139 11.49 -4.05 8.41
N ASP A 140 11.53 -5.17 9.13
CA ASP A 140 10.84 -5.34 10.41
C ASP A 140 11.37 -4.38 11.48
N ASN A 141 12.70 -4.17 11.51
CA ASN A 141 13.33 -3.21 12.42
C ASN A 141 12.86 -1.77 12.17
N LEU A 142 12.88 -1.33 10.91
CA LEU A 142 12.43 0.00 10.52
C LEU A 142 10.94 0.20 10.79
N TYR A 143 10.11 -0.80 10.47
CA TYR A 143 8.68 -0.75 10.77
C TYR A 143 8.42 -0.64 12.28
N ARG A 144 9.13 -1.42 13.10
CA ARG A 144 9.03 -1.34 14.56
C ARG A 144 9.43 0.05 15.09
N GLN A 145 10.51 0.64 14.58
CA GLN A 145 10.91 2.00 14.93
C GLN A 145 9.79 3.01 14.65
N LEU A 146 9.11 2.90 13.51
CA LEU A 146 8.01 3.78 13.14
C LEU A 146 6.79 3.60 14.04
N LYS A 147 6.50 2.37 14.49
CA LYS A 147 5.41 2.11 15.44
C LYS A 147 5.71 2.64 16.85
N GLU A 148 6.96 2.53 17.30
CA GLU A 148 7.39 2.96 18.63
C GLU A 148 7.55 4.49 18.71
N ASN A 149 8.05 5.12 17.65
CA ASN A 149 8.28 6.55 17.57
C ASN A 149 7.97 7.09 16.16
N PRO A 150 6.70 7.37 15.84
CA PRO A 150 6.32 7.96 14.57
C PRO A 150 6.92 9.37 14.41
N PRO A 151 7.46 9.73 13.22
CA PRO A 151 8.00 11.07 13.01
C PRO A 151 6.92 12.14 13.04
N GLN A 152 7.31 13.32 13.50
CA GLN A 152 6.50 14.54 13.39
C GLN A 152 6.92 15.33 12.16
N ALA A 153 5.99 16.08 11.58
CA ALA A 153 6.29 16.96 10.46
C ALA A 153 7.34 18.00 10.85
N ASN A 154 8.34 18.20 9.98
CA ASN A 154 9.42 19.19 10.17
C ASN A 154 10.32 18.94 11.40
N ASP A 155 10.37 17.71 11.91
CA ASP A 155 11.36 17.29 12.90
C ASP A 155 12.68 16.86 12.23
N GLY A 156 13.54 17.84 11.95
CA GLY A 156 14.89 17.59 11.42
C GLY A 156 15.83 16.84 12.37
N SER A 157 15.43 16.63 13.63
CA SER A 157 16.18 15.82 14.60
C SER A 157 15.77 14.34 14.58
N TYR A 158 14.67 14.00 13.90
CA TYR A 158 14.26 12.62 13.71
C TYR A 158 15.23 11.88 12.79
N VAL A 159 15.75 10.77 13.30
CA VAL A 159 16.75 9.95 12.59
C VAL A 159 16.08 8.66 12.09
N PHE A 160 15.92 8.56 10.77
CA PHE A 160 15.38 7.38 10.09
C PHE A 160 16.41 6.79 9.12
N GLU A 161 17.24 5.89 9.64
CA GLU A 161 18.41 5.36 8.93
C GLU A 161 18.05 4.17 8.04
N THR A 162 17.78 4.43 6.77
CA THR A 162 17.37 3.40 5.80
C THR A 162 18.53 2.82 4.98
N GLY A 163 19.77 3.12 5.36
CA GLY A 163 20.98 2.73 4.61
C GLY A 163 21.13 1.22 4.43
N LEU A 164 20.93 0.44 5.50
CA LEU A 164 21.02 -1.03 5.44
C LEU A 164 19.89 -1.63 4.59
N PHE A 165 18.67 -1.13 4.74
CA PHE A 165 17.55 -1.54 3.90
C PHE A 165 17.87 -1.35 2.42
N LYS A 166 18.35 -0.16 2.04
CA LYS A 166 18.71 0.15 0.66
C LYS A 166 19.81 -0.77 0.14
N GLN A 167 20.83 -1.03 0.95
CA GLN A 167 21.91 -1.94 0.59
C GLN A 167 21.40 -3.36 0.32
N TYR A 168 20.57 -3.91 1.21
CA TYR A 168 20.04 -5.27 1.05
C TYR A 168 19.01 -5.37 -0.07
N SER A 169 18.17 -4.34 -0.28
CA SER A 169 17.21 -4.27 -1.38
C SER A 169 17.93 -4.24 -2.74
N GLN A 170 19.01 -3.47 -2.86
CA GLN A 170 19.83 -3.46 -4.08
C GLN A 170 20.45 -4.83 -4.34
N ALA A 171 21.06 -5.46 -3.33
CA ALA A 171 21.65 -6.80 -3.47
C ALA A 171 20.60 -7.84 -3.88
N PHE A 172 19.38 -7.76 -3.33
CA PHE A 172 18.29 -8.67 -3.68
C PHE A 172 17.87 -8.51 -5.15
N ALA A 173 17.73 -7.26 -5.61
CA ALA A 173 17.42 -6.96 -7.01
C ALA A 173 18.52 -7.47 -7.97
N ASP A 174 19.78 -7.36 -7.56
CA ASP A 174 20.93 -7.81 -8.34
C ASP A 174 20.99 -9.35 -8.45
N ASP A 175 20.79 -10.07 -7.33
CA ASP A 175 20.71 -11.53 -7.31
C ASP A 175 19.58 -12.04 -8.23
N ILE A 176 18.41 -11.39 -8.20
CA ILE A 176 17.28 -11.75 -9.09
C ILE A 176 17.63 -11.51 -10.56
N ARG A 177 18.31 -10.41 -10.89
CA ARG A 177 18.72 -10.12 -12.26
C ARG A 177 19.71 -11.16 -12.78
N ALA A 178 20.64 -11.61 -11.93
CA ALA A 178 21.62 -12.63 -12.27
C ALA A 178 20.98 -13.99 -12.62
N LEU A 179 19.80 -14.31 -12.08
CA LEU A 179 19.07 -15.53 -12.43
C LEU A 179 18.59 -15.53 -13.89
N THR A 180 18.29 -14.37 -14.45
CA THR A 180 17.77 -14.23 -15.83
C THR A 180 18.82 -14.09 -16.92
N GLN A 181 20.10 -14.01 -16.53
CA GLN A 181 21.24 -13.84 -17.45
C GLN A 181 21.99 -15.15 -17.73
N LYS A 182 21.49 -16.28 -17.21
CA LYS A 182 22.00 -17.63 -17.48
C LYS A 182 21.36 -18.23 -18.72
#